data_AF-A0A2V8L9Z5-F1
#
_entry.id   AF-A0A2V8L9Z5-F1
#
_cell.length_a   1.000
_cell.length_b   1.000
_cell.length_c   1.000
_cell.angle_alpha   90.00
_cell.angle_beta   90.00
_cell.angle_gamma   90.00
#
_symmetry.space_group_name_H-M   'P 1'
#
loop_
_entity.id
_entity.type
_entity.pdbx_description
1 polymer ?
#
loop_
_entity_poly.entity_id
_entity_poly.type
_entity_poly.pdbx_seq_one_letter_code
_entity_poly.pdbx_strand_id
1 'polypeptide(L)'
;MRRIGFFVLGLVSAAGIVSAQAQQESLQPLATMKQLMVEIIHPASNEILLFVSRGSSQDEKEWDRVRRSAITLAESANLLTMRGRARDQGEWVKDAKLLADVGAAAYKAAEAKDAKALAALTESLDASCTTCHKQYRPNVFPRAGDSK
;
A
#
# COMPACT_ATOMS: atom_id res chain seq x y z
N MET A 1 -48.79 -21.71 -65.08
CA MET A 1 -48.76 -20.36 -64.50
C MET A 1 -47.52 -20.22 -63.62
N ARG A 2 -46.49 -19.51 -64.12
CA ARG A 2 -45.23 -19.22 -63.40
C ARG A 2 -45.48 -18.10 -62.40
N ARG A 3 -45.26 -18.34 -61.10
CA ARG A 3 -45.17 -17.27 -60.10
C ARG A 3 -43.69 -16.99 -59.84
N ILE A 4 -43.26 -15.84 -60.32
CA ILE A 4 -41.98 -15.19 -60.05
C ILE A 4 -42.07 -14.65 -58.62
N GLY A 5 -41.13 -15.02 -57.75
CA GLY A 5 -41.10 -14.62 -56.35
C GLY A 5 -39.68 -14.30 -55.91
N PHE A 6 -39.28 -13.05 -56.18
CA PHE A 6 -38.23 -12.23 -55.59
C PHE A 6 -37.19 -12.90 -54.66
N PHE A 7 -35.95 -12.94 -55.17
CA PHE A 7 -34.72 -12.97 -54.37
C PHE A 7 -34.66 -11.72 -53.48
N VAL A 8 -34.69 -11.89 -52.16
CA VAL A 8 -34.21 -10.87 -51.21
C VAL A 8 -32.93 -11.40 -50.58
N LEU A 9 -31.82 -10.91 -51.11
CA LEU A 9 -30.47 -11.11 -50.59
C LEU A 9 -30.37 -10.36 -49.25
N GLY A 10 -30.61 -11.06 -48.15
CA GLY A 10 -30.41 -10.54 -46.80
C GLY A 10 -28.92 -10.36 -46.51
N LEU A 11 -28.45 -9.11 -46.57
CA LEU A 11 -27.15 -8.69 -46.06
C LEU A 11 -27.16 -8.87 -44.54
N VAL A 12 -26.63 -9.99 -44.05
CA VAL A 12 -26.33 -10.19 -42.64
C VAL A 12 -25.09 -9.34 -42.32
N SER A 13 -25.33 -8.15 -41.77
CA SER A 13 -24.27 -7.29 -41.22
C SER A 13 -23.56 -8.04 -40.09
N ALA A 14 -22.28 -8.35 -40.31
CA ALA A 14 -21.38 -8.82 -39.27
C ALA A 14 -21.09 -7.67 -38.30
N ALA A 15 -21.95 -7.51 -37.28
CA ALA A 15 -21.63 -6.69 -36.12
C ALA A 15 -20.55 -7.41 -35.32
N GLY A 16 -19.29 -7.08 -35.61
CA GLY A 16 -18.14 -7.53 -34.84
C GLY A 16 -18.31 -7.13 -33.38
N ILE A 17 -18.38 -8.12 -32.51
CA ILE A 17 -18.28 -7.94 -31.06
C ILE A 17 -16.84 -7.47 -30.81
N VAL A 18 -16.65 -6.16 -30.69
CA VAL A 18 -15.41 -5.59 -30.16
C VAL A 18 -15.39 -5.99 -28.68
N SER A 19 -14.72 -7.10 -28.37
CA SER A 19 -14.34 -7.42 -27.00
C SER A 19 -13.45 -6.28 -26.50
N ALA A 20 -14.02 -5.38 -25.72
CA ALA A 20 -13.29 -4.44 -24.88
C ALA A 20 -12.60 -5.22 -23.75
N GLN A 21 -11.61 -6.04 -24.11
CA GLN A 21 -10.57 -6.41 -23.16
C GLN A 21 -9.72 -5.16 -23.02
N ALA A 22 -10.13 -4.26 -22.12
CA ALA A 22 -9.20 -3.29 -21.57
C ALA A 22 -8.00 -4.10 -21.08
N GLN A 23 -6.89 -4.03 -21.83
CA GLN A 23 -5.61 -4.53 -21.37
C GLN A 23 -5.35 -3.78 -20.07
N GLN A 24 -5.56 -4.46 -18.95
CA GLN A 24 -5.31 -3.92 -17.64
C GLN A 24 -3.82 -3.60 -17.61
N GLU A 25 -3.47 -2.33 -17.81
CA GLU A 25 -2.07 -1.89 -17.82
C GLU A 25 -1.42 -2.42 -16.55
N SER A 26 -0.42 -3.27 -16.72
CA SER A 26 0.36 -3.76 -15.60
C SER A 26 1.04 -2.56 -14.96
N LEU A 27 0.68 -2.23 -13.71
CA LEU A 27 1.38 -1.19 -12.96
C LEU A 27 2.86 -1.57 -12.85
N GLN A 28 3.73 -0.79 -13.49
CA GLN A 28 5.17 -1.04 -13.48
C GLN A 28 5.82 -0.28 -12.32
N PRO A 29 6.35 -0.98 -11.30
CA PRO A 29 7.02 -0.32 -10.20
C PRO A 29 8.37 0.27 -10.63
N LEU A 30 8.56 1.58 -10.44
CA LEU A 30 9.88 2.22 -10.58
C LEU A 30 10.86 1.68 -9.52
N ALA A 31 10.42 1.66 -8.26
CA ALA A 31 11.25 1.30 -7.12
C ALA A 31 11.29 -0.21 -6.90
N THR A 32 12.50 -0.74 -6.67
CA THR A 32 12.69 -2.08 -6.08
C THR A 32 12.09 -2.15 -4.68
N MET A 33 11.88 -3.37 -4.15
CA MET A 33 11.42 -3.56 -2.77
C MET A 33 12.33 -2.86 -1.76
N LYS A 34 13.65 -2.91 -1.95
CA LYS A 34 14.61 -2.23 -1.06
C LYS A 34 14.42 -0.72 -1.10
N GLN A 35 14.31 -0.14 -2.30
CA GLN A 35 14.12 1.31 -2.44
C GLN A 35 12.77 1.75 -1.86
N LEU A 36 11.68 1.01 -2.10
CA LEU A 36 10.38 1.32 -1.50
C LEU A 36 10.45 1.31 0.03
N MET A 37 11.11 0.31 0.63
CA MET A 37 11.25 0.23 2.08
C MET A 37 12.14 1.34 2.66
N VAL A 38 13.28 1.62 2.02
CA VAL A 38 14.32 2.52 2.57
C VAL A 38 14.07 4.00 2.24
N GLU A 39 13.54 4.32 1.07
CA GLU A 39 13.39 5.70 0.60
C GLU A 39 12.01 6.30 0.91
N ILE A 40 10.99 5.46 1.13
CA ILE A 40 9.60 5.91 1.32
C ILE A 40 9.08 5.49 2.69
N ILE A 41 9.03 4.18 2.97
CA ILE A 41 8.40 3.65 4.18
C ILE A 41 9.19 4.02 5.43
N HIS A 42 10.51 3.77 5.44
CA HIS A 42 11.34 4.02 6.61
C HIS A 42 11.43 5.51 7.01
N PRO A 43 11.65 6.47 6.09
CA PRO A 43 11.68 7.89 6.47
C PRO A 43 10.33 8.39 6.99
N ALA A 44 9.23 7.90 6.41
CA ALA A 44 7.88 8.24 6.87
C ALA A 44 7.60 7.74 8.29
N SER A 45 7.91 6.47 8.59
CA SER A 45 7.76 5.94 9.96
C SER A 45 8.70 6.60 10.95
N ASN A 46 9.96 6.83 10.56
CA ASN A 46 10.96 7.48 11.39
C ASN A 46 10.54 8.90 11.79
N GLU A 47 9.93 9.66 10.88
CA GLU A 47 9.51 11.03 11.23
C GLU A 47 8.33 11.06 12.22
N ILE A 48 7.43 10.07 12.15
CA ILE A 48 6.38 9.88 13.18
C ILE A 48 7.01 9.53 14.54
N LEU A 49 7.94 8.57 14.56
CA LEU A 49 8.61 8.13 15.79
C LEU A 49 9.47 9.24 16.42
N LEU A 50 10.21 10.00 15.61
CA LEU A 50 11.01 11.13 16.07
C LEU A 50 10.13 12.24 16.64
N PHE A 51 8.99 12.53 16.01
CA PHE A 51 8.03 13.48 16.56
C PHE A 51 7.56 13.06 17.95
N VAL A 52 7.15 11.79 18.11
CA VAL A 52 6.73 11.28 19.43
C VAL A 52 7.88 11.34 20.45
N SER A 53 9.09 10.95 20.05
CA SER A 53 10.28 10.93 20.92
C SER A 53 10.69 12.32 21.41
N ARG A 54 10.53 13.36 20.57
CA ARG A 54 10.79 14.76 20.95
C ARG A 54 9.74 15.33 21.90
N GLY A 55 8.56 14.73 21.98
CA GLY A 55 7.42 15.21 22.77
C GLY A 55 6.47 16.12 21.98
N SER A 56 5.37 16.53 22.62
CA SER A 56 4.31 17.32 21.97
C SER A 56 4.82 18.65 21.43
N SER A 57 4.45 18.99 20.19
CA SER A 57 4.78 20.27 19.56
C SER A 57 3.57 21.19 19.43
N GLN A 58 3.81 22.50 19.57
CA GLN A 58 2.84 23.54 19.18
C GLN A 58 3.09 24.07 17.76
N ASP A 59 4.17 23.65 17.09
CA ASP A 59 4.48 24.10 15.73
C ASP A 59 3.59 23.38 14.70
N GLU A 60 2.78 24.16 13.97
CA GLU A 60 1.94 23.64 12.89
C GLU A 60 2.74 22.92 11.82
N LYS A 61 3.96 23.41 11.51
CA LYS A 61 4.81 22.81 10.48
C LYS A 61 5.26 21.41 10.87
N GLU A 62 5.37 21.12 12.16
CA GLU A 62 5.71 19.78 12.65
C GLU A 62 4.54 18.82 12.49
N TRP A 63 3.34 19.25 12.86
CA TRP A 63 2.12 18.48 12.62
C TRP A 63 1.88 18.20 11.14
N ASP A 64 2.13 19.19 10.28
CA ASP A 64 2.11 19.06 8.83
C ASP A 64 3.06 17.97 8.32
N ARG A 65 4.27 17.88 8.88
CA ARG A 65 5.24 16.82 8.51
C ARG A 65 4.73 15.46 8.94
N VAL A 66 4.20 15.33 10.16
CA VAL A 66 3.61 14.07 10.63
C VAL A 66 2.44 13.64 9.75
N ARG A 67 1.53 14.56 9.41
CA ARG A 67 0.39 14.27 8.53
C ARG A 67 0.83 13.72 7.18
N ARG A 68 1.78 14.40 6.52
CA ARG A 68 2.32 13.98 5.22
C ARG A 68 3.01 12.62 5.31
N SER A 69 3.85 12.42 6.33
CA SER A 69 4.51 11.14 6.58
C SER A 69 3.52 10.02 6.85
N ALA A 70 2.46 10.27 7.60
CA ALA A 70 1.42 9.27 7.89
C ALA A 70 0.66 8.85 6.63
N ILE A 71 0.29 9.79 5.75
CA ILE A 71 -0.28 9.47 4.43
C ILE A 71 0.71 8.67 3.58
N THR A 72 1.96 9.13 3.49
CA THR A 72 3.01 8.40 2.76
C THR A 72 3.14 6.97 3.27
N LEU A 73 3.13 6.76 4.59
CA LEU A 73 3.22 5.43 5.19
C LEU A 73 2.01 4.56 4.82
N ALA A 74 0.80 5.11 4.96
CA ALA A 74 -0.44 4.40 4.67
C ALA A 74 -0.52 3.97 3.18
N GLU A 75 -0.23 4.89 2.27
CA GLU A 75 -0.33 4.63 0.83
C GLU A 75 0.81 3.74 0.32
N SER A 76 2.03 3.93 0.85
CA SER A 76 3.16 3.08 0.46
C SER A 76 3.03 1.64 0.95
N ALA A 77 2.23 1.39 1.99
CA ALA A 77 1.89 0.03 2.39
C ALA A 77 1.06 -0.70 1.31
N ASN A 78 0.16 -0.01 0.60
CA ASN A 78 -0.56 -0.58 -0.55
C ASN A 78 0.40 -0.95 -1.69
N LEU A 79 1.49 -0.19 -1.85
CA LEU A 79 2.51 -0.50 -2.86
C LEU A 79 3.21 -1.84 -2.60
N LEU A 80 3.20 -2.36 -1.37
CA LEU A 80 3.76 -3.67 -1.02
C LEU A 80 2.89 -4.84 -1.50
N THR A 81 1.61 -4.61 -1.77
CA THR A 81 0.65 -5.64 -2.19
C THR A 81 0.47 -5.71 -3.71
N MET A 82 1.09 -4.77 -4.44
CA MET A 82 1.08 -4.78 -5.90
C MET A 82 1.60 -6.10 -6.47
N ARG A 83 1.05 -6.49 -7.63
CA ARG A 83 1.50 -7.66 -8.39
C ARG A 83 3.03 -7.59 -8.62
N GLY A 84 3.73 -8.67 -8.30
CA GLY A 84 5.19 -8.76 -8.42
C GLY A 84 5.98 -8.28 -7.19
N ARG A 85 5.32 -7.69 -6.19
CA ARG A 85 5.94 -7.31 -4.91
C ARG A 85 5.54 -8.23 -3.75
N ALA A 86 4.27 -8.61 -3.69
CA ALA A 86 3.77 -9.51 -2.67
C ALA A 86 4.45 -10.89 -2.74
N ARG A 87 4.93 -11.39 -1.59
CA ARG A 87 5.53 -12.73 -1.49
C ARG A 87 4.47 -13.84 -1.45
N ASP A 88 3.34 -13.54 -0.84
CA ASP A 88 2.14 -14.38 -0.82
C ASP A 88 0.90 -13.49 -0.64
N GLN A 89 -0.27 -14.11 -0.63
CA GLN A 89 -1.58 -13.44 -0.46
C GLN A 89 -2.11 -13.56 0.97
N GLY A 90 -1.32 -14.11 1.91
CA GLY A 90 -1.71 -14.37 3.29
C GLY A 90 -1.07 -13.36 4.24
N GLU A 91 -0.10 -13.82 5.03
CA GLU A 91 0.55 -13.02 6.06
C GLU A 91 1.23 -11.76 5.48
N TRP A 92 1.77 -11.80 4.26
CA TRP A 92 2.33 -10.61 3.63
C TRP A 92 1.31 -9.48 3.47
N VAL A 93 0.13 -9.82 2.93
CA VAL A 93 -0.94 -8.83 2.68
C VAL A 93 -1.53 -8.34 3.99
N LYS A 94 -1.68 -9.24 4.97
CA LYS A 94 -2.14 -8.92 6.32
C LYS A 94 -1.19 -7.95 7.03
N ASP A 95 0.12 -8.20 7.00
CA ASP A 95 1.10 -7.31 7.61
C ASP A 95 1.20 -5.95 6.87
N ALA A 96 1.14 -5.96 5.54
CA ALA A 96 1.08 -4.72 4.77
C ALA A 96 -0.17 -3.89 5.12
N LYS A 97 -1.32 -4.55 5.31
CA LYS A 97 -2.54 -3.88 5.78
C LYS A 97 -2.38 -3.31 7.19
N LEU A 98 -1.72 -4.03 8.11
CA LEU A 98 -1.44 -3.49 9.45
C LEU A 98 -0.64 -2.18 9.37
N LEU A 99 0.40 -2.13 8.52
CA LEU A 99 1.16 -0.89 8.29
C LEU A 99 0.27 0.23 7.73
N ALA A 100 -0.60 -0.10 6.77
CA ALA A 100 -1.55 0.86 6.20
C ALA A 100 -2.50 1.44 7.26
N ASP A 101 -3.06 0.57 8.10
CA ASP A 101 -4.02 0.92 9.15
C ASP A 101 -3.36 1.80 10.23
N VAL A 102 -2.12 1.50 10.62
CA VAL A 102 -1.34 2.34 11.55
C VAL A 102 -1.05 3.71 10.95
N GLY A 103 -0.65 3.78 9.67
CA GLY A 103 -0.46 5.05 8.96
C GLY A 103 -1.74 5.90 8.93
N ALA A 104 -2.88 5.28 8.64
CA ALA A 104 -4.18 5.95 8.64
C ALA A 104 -4.58 6.46 10.04
N ALA A 105 -4.30 5.69 11.10
CA ALA A 105 -4.54 6.11 12.47
C ALA A 105 -3.61 7.28 12.87
N ALA A 106 -2.34 7.23 12.49
CA ALA A 106 -1.37 8.30 12.73
C ALA A 106 -1.78 9.59 12.02
N TYR A 107 -2.31 9.50 10.80
CA TYR A 107 -2.84 10.66 10.07
C TYR A 107 -3.99 11.32 10.84
N LYS A 108 -4.96 10.54 11.32
CA LYS A 108 -6.08 11.05 12.13
C LYS A 108 -5.61 11.72 13.42
N ALA A 109 -4.64 11.12 14.12
CA ALA A 109 -4.05 11.70 15.32
C ALA A 109 -3.34 13.04 15.02
N ALA A 110 -2.63 13.12 13.88
CA ALA A 110 -1.94 14.32 13.46
C ALA A 110 -2.87 15.45 12.97
N GLU A 111 -3.99 15.11 12.31
CA GLU A 111 -5.07 16.06 12.00
C GLU A 111 -5.68 16.65 13.28
N ALA A 112 -5.92 15.81 14.29
CA ALA A 112 -6.44 16.23 15.59
C ALA A 112 -5.38 16.89 16.51
N LYS A 113 -4.10 16.88 16.10
CA LYS A 113 -2.94 17.29 16.92
C LYS A 113 -2.89 16.58 18.28
N ASP A 114 -3.31 15.32 18.32
CA ASP A 114 -3.36 14.51 19.53
C ASP A 114 -2.04 13.75 19.71
N ALA A 115 -1.11 14.36 20.43
CA ALA A 115 0.20 13.77 20.71
C ALA A 115 0.09 12.48 21.55
N LYS A 116 -0.94 12.36 22.39
CA LYS A 116 -1.15 11.16 23.21
C LYS A 116 -1.63 10.00 22.36
N ALA A 117 -2.59 10.24 21.47
CA ALA A 117 -3.06 9.24 20.52
C ALA A 117 -1.92 8.79 19.59
N LEU A 118 -1.11 9.73 19.10
CA LEU A 118 0.04 9.39 18.26
C LEU A 118 1.09 8.55 19.01
N ALA A 119 1.38 8.89 20.27
CA ALA A 119 2.30 8.12 21.11
C ALA A 119 1.79 6.69 21.36
N ALA A 120 0.48 6.52 21.56
CA ALA A 120 -0.14 5.21 21.76
C ALA A 120 -0.02 4.28 20.52
N LEU A 121 0.24 4.82 19.33
CA LEU A 121 0.41 4.04 18.11
C LEU A 121 1.84 3.49 17.93
N THR A 122 2.81 3.92 18.72
CA THR A 122 4.23 3.55 18.53
C THR A 122 4.47 2.04 18.63
N GLU A 123 3.82 1.34 19.56
CA GLU A 123 3.91 -0.12 19.68
C GLU A 123 3.33 -0.82 18.44
N SER A 124 2.17 -0.35 17.94
CA SER A 124 1.57 -0.91 16.73
C SER A 124 2.41 -0.63 15.49
N LEU A 125 3.07 0.53 15.42
CA LEU A 125 4.00 0.88 14.35
C LEU A 125 5.23 -0.03 14.37
N ASP A 126 5.82 -0.29 15.54
CA ASP A 126 6.93 -1.24 15.67
C ASP A 126 6.50 -2.66 15.27
N ALA A 127 5.34 -3.11 15.74
CA ALA A 127 4.78 -4.41 15.37
C ALA A 127 4.61 -4.53 13.85
N SER A 128 4.07 -3.51 13.18
CA SER A 128 3.90 -3.51 11.71
C SER A 128 5.20 -3.68 10.93
N CYS A 129 6.34 -3.29 11.52
CA CYS A 129 7.66 -3.49 10.93
C CYS A 129 8.20 -4.90 11.22
N THR A 130 8.05 -5.36 12.46
CA THR A 130 8.75 -6.54 12.96
C THR A 130 8.02 -7.86 12.64
N THR A 131 6.68 -7.88 12.56
CA THR A 131 5.94 -9.10 12.19
C THR A 131 6.30 -9.55 10.78
N CYS A 132 6.26 -8.63 9.82
CA CYS A 132 6.61 -8.88 8.43
C CYS A 132 8.09 -9.25 8.29
N HIS A 133 9.00 -8.46 8.88
CA HIS A 133 10.43 -8.68 8.66
C HIS A 133 10.98 -9.94 9.31
N LYS A 134 10.47 -10.38 10.47
CA LYS A 134 10.86 -11.67 11.04
C LYS A 134 10.51 -12.83 10.10
N GLN A 135 9.43 -12.70 9.35
CA GLN A 135 8.99 -13.72 8.41
C GLN A 135 9.70 -13.64 7.05
N TYR A 136 9.77 -12.45 6.47
CA TYR A 136 10.20 -12.26 5.07
C TYR A 136 11.58 -11.62 4.92
N ARG A 137 12.22 -11.22 6.03
CA ARG A 137 13.58 -10.64 6.06
C ARG A 137 14.39 -11.08 7.30
N PRO A 138 14.55 -12.39 7.54
CA PRO A 138 15.18 -12.91 8.76
C PRO A 138 16.64 -12.48 8.94
N ASN A 139 17.34 -12.13 7.87
CA ASN A 139 18.73 -11.64 7.95
C ASN A 139 18.85 -10.28 8.64
N VAL A 140 17.74 -9.54 8.84
CA VAL A 140 17.72 -8.26 9.55
C VAL A 140 16.94 -8.35 10.86
N PHE A 141 15.97 -9.26 10.94
CA PHE A 141 15.27 -9.59 12.17
C PHE A 141 15.27 -11.11 12.34
N PRO A 142 16.29 -11.68 12.99
CA PRO A 142 16.37 -13.12 13.21
C PRO A 142 15.13 -13.63 13.92
N ARG A 143 14.66 -14.84 13.56
CA ARG A 143 13.63 -15.50 14.37
C ARG A 143 14.26 -15.96 15.68
N ALA A 144 13.44 -16.10 16.72
CA ALA A 144 13.90 -16.68 17.97
C ALA A 144 14.50 -18.09 17.70
N GLY A 145 15.78 -18.27 18.00
CA GLY A 145 16.52 -19.51 17.74
C GLY A 145 17.42 -19.52 16.50
N ASP A 146 17.36 -18.50 15.64
CA ASP A 146 18.18 -18.40 14.42
C ASP A 146 19.54 -17.70 14.64
N SER A 147 19.78 -17.13 15.82
CA SER A 147 21.06 -16.51 16.20
C SER A 147 22.06 -17.60 16.59
N LYS A 148 22.87 -18.04 15.62
CA LYS A 148 24.13 -18.75 15.85
C LYS A 148 25.30 -17.79 15.83
#